data_AF-A0A954TH38-F1
#
_entry.id   AF-A0A954TH38-F1
#
_cell.length_a   1.000
_cell.length_b   1.000
_cell.length_c   1.000
_cell.angle_alpha   90.00
_cell.angle_beta   90.00
_cell.angle_gamma   90.00
#
_symmetry.space_group_name_H-M   'P 1'
#
loop_
_entity.id
_entity.type
_entity.pdbx_description
1 polymer ?
#
loop_
_entity_poly.entity_id
_entity_poly.type
_entity_poly.pdbx_seq_one_letter_code
_entity_poly.pdbx_strand_id
1 'polypeptide(L)'
;MAATPLPPSSEPPQVQTLDASFALLEQCMQQLARVAPVVSAEQIRKSIPAISGPAQRLIAVELIKYDMAQAVAGGQSRTLEFYWPALESVLPQECLPIDLVL
;
A
#
# COMPACT_ATOMS: atom_id res chain seq x y z
N MET A 1 31.03 -44.17 -15.12
CA MET A 1 29.77 -43.39 -15.21
C MET A 1 29.71 -42.50 -13.99
N ALA A 2 29.95 -41.20 -14.15
CA ALA A 2 29.95 -40.24 -13.04
C ALA A 2 28.54 -39.65 -12.91
N ALA A 3 27.98 -39.67 -11.69
CA ALA A 3 26.69 -39.04 -11.39
C ALA A 3 26.90 -37.54 -11.13
N THR A 4 26.25 -36.71 -11.94
CA THR A 4 26.18 -35.26 -11.78
C THR A 4 25.34 -34.90 -10.55
N PRO A 5 25.81 -34.03 -9.63
CA PRO A 5 24.96 -33.53 -8.55
C PRO A 5 24.02 -32.44 -9.08
N LEU A 6 22.73 -32.54 -8.73
CA LEU A 6 21.71 -31.52 -9.01
C LEU A 6 21.92 -30.28 -8.10
N PRO A 7 21.64 -29.05 -8.57
CA PRO A 7 21.79 -27.84 -7.78
C PRO A 7 20.72 -27.73 -6.69
N PRO A 8 21.04 -27.18 -5.49
CA PRO A 8 20.05 -26.78 -4.52
C PRO A 8 19.56 -25.38 -4.90
N SER A 9 18.25 -25.21 -5.11
CA SER A 9 17.52 -23.98 -4.79
C SER A 9 16.09 -24.09 -5.28
N SER A 10 15.26 -24.76 -4.48
CA SER A 10 13.83 -24.51 -4.48
C SER A 10 13.53 -23.81 -3.18
N GLU A 11 13.71 -22.49 -3.15
CA GLU A 11 13.16 -21.66 -2.09
C GLU A 11 11.64 -21.84 -2.12
N PRO A 12 11.00 -22.30 -1.03
CA PRO A 12 9.56 -22.51 -1.03
C PRO A 12 8.86 -21.17 -1.27
N PRO A 13 7.72 -21.16 -1.98
CA PRO A 13 6.97 -19.93 -2.18
C PRO A 13 6.62 -19.35 -0.80
N GLN A 14 7.08 -18.14 -0.52
CA GLN A 14 6.74 -17.45 0.72
C GLN A 14 5.22 -17.31 0.77
N VAL A 15 4.56 -18.13 1.57
CA VAL A 15 3.13 -18.03 1.83
C VAL A 15 2.93 -16.70 2.55
N GLN A 16 2.44 -15.68 1.83
CA GLN A 16 1.92 -14.47 2.47
C GLN A 16 0.75 -14.90 3.34
N THR A 17 0.96 -14.97 4.65
CA THR A 17 -0.11 -15.21 5.61
C THR A 17 -0.93 -13.94 5.78
N LEU A 18 -2.18 -14.11 6.23
CA LEU A 18 -3.06 -13.01 6.58
C LEU A 18 -2.40 -12.10 7.63
N ASP A 19 -1.78 -12.69 8.65
CA ASP A 19 -1.09 -11.98 9.73
C ASP A 19 0.10 -11.15 9.21
N ALA A 20 0.88 -11.69 8.27
CA ALA A 20 1.98 -10.94 7.66
C ALA A 20 1.49 -9.73 6.86
N SER A 21 0.31 -9.85 6.24
CA SER A 21 -0.32 -8.76 5.50
C SER A 21 -0.80 -7.64 6.42
N PHE A 22 -1.39 -7.98 7.58
CA PHE A 22 -1.79 -6.99 8.59
C PHE A 22 -0.59 -6.29 9.24
N ALA A 23 0.46 -7.04 9.60
CA ALA A 23 1.67 -6.46 10.15
C ALA A 23 2.32 -5.47 9.17
N LEU A 24 2.30 -5.77 7.88
CA LEU A 24 2.80 -4.87 6.85
C LEU A 24 1.96 -3.59 6.72
N LEU A 25 0.63 -3.73 6.73
CA LEU A 25 -0.29 -2.60 6.72
C LEU A 25 -0.06 -1.69 7.94
N GLU A 26 0.04 -2.26 9.13
CA GLU A 26 0.31 -1.51 10.37
C GLU A 26 1.62 -0.73 10.28
N GLN A 27 2.69 -1.33 9.74
CA GLN A 27 3.96 -0.65 9.54
C GLN A 27 3.83 0.55 8.59
N CYS A 28 3.15 0.38 7.46
CA CYS A 28 2.88 1.47 6.52
C CYS A 28 2.07 2.61 7.16
N MET A 29 1.04 2.26 7.94
CA MET A 29 0.21 3.22 8.67
C MET A 29 1.01 4.00 9.72
N GLN A 30 1.87 3.32 10.49
CA GLN A 30 2.74 3.95 11.48
C GLN A 30 3.76 4.90 10.85
N GLN A 31 4.24 4.59 9.65
CA GLN A 31 5.12 5.48 8.89
C GLN A 31 4.37 6.72 8.43
N LEU A 32 3.18 6.56 7.86
CA LEU A 32 2.35 7.66 7.37
C LEU A 32 1.87 8.58 8.52
N ALA A 33 1.53 8.01 9.68
CA ALA A 33 1.08 8.74 10.87
C ALA A 33 2.05 9.84 11.34
N ARG A 34 3.34 9.72 11.00
CA ARG A 34 4.37 10.73 11.36
C ARG A 34 4.32 11.98 10.48
N VAL A 35 3.65 11.90 9.33
CA VAL A 35 3.63 12.95 8.31
C VAL A 35 2.22 13.31 7.86
N ALA A 36 1.20 12.59 8.34
CA ALA A 36 -0.20 12.87 8.03
C ALA A 36 -0.71 14.11 8.79
N PRO A 37 -1.54 14.95 8.17
CA PRO A 37 -1.97 14.86 6.78
C PRO A 37 -0.83 15.26 5.82
N VAL A 38 -0.61 14.47 4.77
CA VAL A 38 0.55 14.64 3.87
C VAL A 38 0.45 15.92 3.05
N VAL A 39 1.57 16.51 2.66
CA VAL A 39 1.60 17.69 1.78
C VAL A 39 1.51 17.28 0.30
N SER A 40 1.96 16.06 -0.02
CA SER A 40 1.93 15.50 -1.37
C SER A 40 1.61 14.01 -1.36
N ALA A 41 0.83 13.56 -2.34
CA ALA A 41 0.50 12.16 -2.55
C ALA A 41 1.73 11.25 -2.75
N GLU A 42 2.87 11.81 -3.17
CA GLU A 42 4.16 11.11 -3.24
C GLU A 42 4.61 10.55 -1.89
N GLN A 43 4.23 11.19 -0.78
CA GLN A 43 4.55 10.71 0.56
C GLN A 43 3.79 9.42 0.90
N ILE A 44 2.56 9.27 0.40
CA ILE A 44 1.81 8.02 0.49
C ILE A 44 2.46 6.96 -0.42
N ARG A 45 2.77 7.32 -1.68
CA ARG A 45 3.40 6.39 -2.64
C ARG A 45 4.68 5.76 -2.11
N LYS A 46 5.52 6.56 -1.44
CA LYS A 46 6.80 6.13 -0.83
C LYS A 46 6.62 5.21 0.37
N SER A 47 5.47 5.26 1.04
CA SER A 47 5.14 4.38 2.16
C SER A 47 4.59 3.02 1.71
N ILE A 48 4.29 2.85 0.41
CA ILE A 48 3.77 1.61 -0.15
C ILE A 48 4.93 0.72 -0.61
N PRO A 49 5.09 -0.49 -0.03
CA PRO A 49 6.17 -1.40 -0.39
C PRO A 49 5.97 -2.02 -1.78
N ALA A 50 7.06 -2.45 -2.41
CA ALA A 50 7.04 -3.19 -3.67
C ALA A 50 6.63 -4.66 -3.43
N ILE A 51 5.33 -4.92 -3.38
CA ILE A 51 4.73 -6.25 -3.13
C ILE A 51 3.72 -6.59 -4.22
N SER A 52 2.95 -7.68 -4.05
CA SER A 52 1.91 -8.08 -4.98
C SER A 52 0.87 -6.97 -5.19
N GLY A 53 0.39 -6.82 -6.43
CA GLY A 53 -0.55 -5.74 -6.80
C GLY A 53 -1.81 -5.65 -5.91
N PRO A 54 -2.50 -6.77 -5.58
CA PRO A 54 -3.64 -6.73 -4.66
C PRO A 54 -3.30 -6.17 -3.28
N ALA A 55 -2.16 -6.57 -2.70
CA ALA A 55 -1.74 -6.09 -1.38
C ALA A 55 -1.30 -4.62 -1.43
N GLN A 56 -0.62 -4.19 -2.51
CA GLN A 56 -0.30 -2.78 -2.71
C GLN A 56 -1.55 -1.91 -2.79
N ARG A 57 -2.60 -2.37 -3.49
CA ARG A 57 -3.88 -1.66 -3.57
C ARG A 57 -4.54 -1.52 -2.22
N LEU A 58 -4.61 -2.61 -1.46
CA LEU A 58 -5.17 -2.59 -0.10
C LEU A 58 -4.43 -1.55 0.77
N ILE A 59 -3.10 -1.60 0.78
CA ILE A 59 -2.30 -0.63 1.53
C ILE A 59 -2.57 0.80 1.03
N ALA A 60 -2.56 1.03 -0.29
CA ALA A 60 -2.82 2.35 -0.86
C ALA A 60 -4.16 2.93 -0.40
N VAL A 61 -5.23 2.14 -0.46
CA VAL A 61 -6.57 2.53 -0.05
C VAL A 61 -6.59 2.94 1.43
N GLU A 62 -6.05 2.10 2.31
CA GLU A 62 -6.07 2.37 3.75
C GLU A 62 -5.23 3.60 4.12
N LEU A 63 -4.09 3.80 3.45
CA LEU A 63 -3.28 5.00 3.62
C LEU A 63 -4.01 6.27 3.15
N ILE A 64 -4.74 6.22 2.03
CA ILE A 64 -5.56 7.35 1.56
C ILE A 64 -6.65 7.66 2.58
N LYS A 65 -7.41 6.66 3.04
CA LYS A 65 -8.47 6.84 4.05
C LYS A 65 -7.94 7.51 5.31
N TYR A 66 -6.82 7.00 5.81
CA TYR A 66 -6.18 7.55 7.00
C TYR A 66 -5.79 9.02 6.81
N ASP A 67 -5.16 9.34 5.68
CA ASP A 67 -4.74 10.69 5.37
C ASP A 67 -5.93 11.66 5.19
N MET A 68 -7.00 11.23 4.50
CA MET A 68 -8.24 12.01 4.36
C MET A 68 -8.87 12.28 5.73
N ALA A 69 -8.92 11.28 6.62
CA ALA A 69 -9.45 11.44 7.97
C ALA A 69 -8.64 12.47 8.78
N GLN A 70 -7.31 12.40 8.71
CA GLN A 70 -6.42 13.37 9.38
C GLN A 70 -6.55 14.78 8.79
N ALA A 71 -6.72 14.89 7.47
CA ALA A 71 -6.94 16.17 6.80
C ALA A 71 -8.25 16.82 7.25
N VAL A 72 -9.35 16.04 7.29
CA VAL A 72 -10.67 16.50 7.76
C VAL A 72 -10.62 16.95 9.22
N ALA A 73 -9.93 16.19 10.09
CA ALA A 73 -9.72 16.59 11.47
C ALA A 73 -8.95 17.93 11.60
N GLY A 74 -8.07 18.22 10.65
CA GLY A 74 -7.35 19.50 10.52
C GLY A 74 -8.12 20.61 9.77
N GLY A 75 -9.39 20.38 9.39
CA GLY A 75 -10.23 21.35 8.67
C GLY A 75 -10.00 21.39 7.16
N GLN A 76 -9.29 20.41 6.59
CA GLN A 76 -9.04 20.30 5.15
C GLN A 76 -9.94 19.22 4.54
N SER A 77 -10.62 19.52 3.44
CA SER A 77 -11.28 18.50 2.62
C SER A 77 -10.34 18.04 1.51
N ARG A 78 -10.10 16.73 1.40
CA ARG A 78 -9.31 16.12 0.34
C ARG A 78 -10.22 15.30 -0.56
N THR A 79 -9.92 15.33 -1.85
CA THR A 79 -10.61 14.54 -2.86
C THR A 79 -9.62 13.60 -3.53
N LEU A 80 -10.13 12.61 -4.27
CA LEU A 80 -9.28 11.60 -4.91
C LEU A 80 -8.29 12.19 -5.93
N GLU A 81 -8.63 13.34 -6.54
CA GLU A 81 -7.77 14.07 -7.47
C GLU A 81 -6.45 14.50 -6.85
N PHE A 82 -6.39 14.72 -5.52
CA PHE A 82 -5.13 15.01 -4.84
C PHE A 82 -4.15 13.83 -4.90
N TYR A 83 -4.67 12.61 -4.84
CA TYR A 83 -3.87 11.38 -4.75
C TYR A 83 -3.48 10.79 -6.10
N TRP A 84 -4.34 11.00 -7.11
CA TRP A 84 -4.23 10.39 -8.42
C TRP A 84 -2.85 10.49 -9.10
N PRO A 85 -2.20 11.67 -9.13
CA PRO A 85 -0.93 11.86 -9.83
C PRO A 85 0.19 10.92 -9.37
N ALA A 86 0.17 10.49 -8.11
CA ALA A 86 1.21 9.62 -7.54
C ALA A 86 0.77 8.15 -7.42
N LEU A 87 -0.54 7.90 -7.33
CA LEU A 87 -1.08 6.58 -6.97
C LEU A 87 -1.76 5.84 -8.10
N GLU A 88 -2.00 6.44 -9.27
CA GLU A 88 -2.66 5.76 -10.41
C GLU A 88 -1.99 4.43 -10.79
N SER A 89 -0.66 4.37 -10.74
CA SER A 89 0.10 3.13 -11.02
C SER A 89 -0.14 2.00 -10.01
N VAL A 90 -0.61 2.32 -8.81
CA VAL A 90 -0.84 1.38 -7.71
C VAL A 90 -2.33 1.11 -7.54
N LEU A 91 -3.15 2.15 -7.57
CA LEU A 91 -4.61 2.13 -7.42
C LEU A 91 -5.26 2.79 -8.65
N PRO A 92 -5.47 2.04 -9.74
CA PRO A 92 -6.20 2.52 -10.91
C PRO A 92 -7.66 2.85 -10.58
N GLN A 93 -8.32 3.68 -11.39
CA GLN A 93 -9.68 4.18 -11.09
C GLN A 93 -10.70 3.05 -11.08
N GLU A 94 -10.52 2.09 -11.98
CA GLU A 94 -11.33 0.88 -12.11
C GLU A 94 -11.24 -0.06 -10.88
N CYS A 95 -10.26 0.16 -10.00
CA CYS A 95 -10.04 -0.62 -8.78
C CYS A 95 -10.43 0.12 -7.50
N LEU A 96 -11.09 1.28 -7.61
CA LEU A 96 -11.50 2.06 -6.45
C LEU A 96 -12.56 1.31 -5.62
N PRO A 97 -12.30 1.07 -4.33
CA PRO A 97 -13.31 0.46 -3.48
C PRO A 97 -14.39 1.50 -3.12
N ILE A 98 -15.62 1.02 -2.98
CA ILE A 98 -16.80 1.86 -2.75
C ILE A 98 -16.65 2.73 -1.50
N ASP A 99 -16.02 2.21 -0.45
CA ASP A 99 -15.82 2.90 0.83
C ASP A 99 -14.75 4.00 0.79
N LEU A 100 -14.08 4.21 -0.35
CA LEU A 100 -13.22 5.36 -0.59
C LEU A 100 -13.96 6.51 -1.31
N VAL A 101 -15.15 6.22 -1.85
CA VAL A 101 -15.90 7.15 -2.71
C VAL A 101 -17.19 7.65 -2.04
N LEU A 102 -17.67 6.97 -0.99
CA LEU A 102 -18.87 7.30 -0.22
C LEU A 102 -18.53 8.05 1.08
#